data_AF-A0A3L7XSD4-F1
#
_entry.id   AF-A0A3L7XSD4-F1
#
_cell.length_a   1.000
_cell.length_b   1.000
_cell.length_c   1.000
_cell.angle_alpha   90.00
_cell.angle_beta   90.00
_cell.angle_gamma   90.00
#
_symmetry.space_group_name_H-M   'P 1'
#
loop_
_entity.id
_entity.type
_entity.pdbx_description
1 polymer ?
#
loop_
_entity_poly.entity_id
_entity_poly.type
_entity_poly.pdbx_seq_one_letter_code
_entity_poly.pdbx_strand_id
1 'polypeptide(L)'
;MSNLWSLADAIDAHLTRWMAAQGIRLLRISLGIVFLWFGALKFFAGLSPAQDLATRTISMLTFGRIAPHTALLLLASWECLIGLGLILGVFMRATLLLLWVQMLGTITPLIFFPHET
;
A
#
# COMPACT_ATOMS: atom_id res chain seq x y z
N MET A 1 -4.36 29.31 -37.27
CA MET A 1 -3.52 28.85 -36.15
C MET A 1 -4.15 29.11 -34.78
N SER A 2 -5.11 30.02 -34.61
CA SER A 2 -5.85 30.28 -33.37
C SER A 2 -6.77 29.14 -32.90
N ASN A 3 -7.40 28.41 -33.83
CA ASN A 3 -8.34 27.32 -33.51
C ASN A 3 -7.69 26.10 -32.84
N LEU A 4 -6.37 25.88 -33.01
CA LEU A 4 -5.67 24.75 -32.40
C LEU A 4 -5.42 24.98 -30.91
N TRP A 5 -5.14 26.23 -30.51
CA TRP A 5 -4.91 26.59 -29.11
C TRP A 5 -6.20 26.58 -28.30
N SER A 6 -7.30 27.10 -28.86
CA SER A 6 -8.61 27.08 -28.17
C SER A 6 -9.18 25.67 -28.01
N LEU A 7 -8.93 24.77 -28.98
CA LEU A 7 -9.24 23.35 -28.85
C LEU A 7 -8.39 22.68 -27.76
N ALA A 8 -7.09 22.97 -27.71
CA ALA A 8 -6.21 22.46 -26.67
C ALA A 8 -6.66 22.92 -25.27
N ASP A 9 -6.97 24.20 -25.09
CA ASP A 9 -7.45 24.75 -23.82
C ASP A 9 -8.79 24.14 -23.39
N ALA A 10 -9.71 23.91 -24.33
CA ALA A 10 -11.00 23.28 -24.05
C ALA A 10 -10.84 21.80 -23.64
N ILE A 11 -9.93 21.07 -24.29
CA ILE A 11 -9.58 19.70 -23.94
C ILE A 11 -8.92 19.65 -22.57
N ASP A 12 -7.96 20.54 -22.30
CA ASP A 12 -7.22 20.59 -21.04
C ASP A 12 -8.14 20.90 -19.85
N ALA A 13 -9.05 21.86 -20.01
CA ALA A 13 -10.06 22.17 -19.01
C ALA A 13 -11.02 20.99 -18.77
N HIS A 14 -11.37 20.23 -19.82
CA HIS A 14 -12.19 19.03 -19.68
C HIS A 14 -11.45 17.89 -18.98
N LEU A 15 -10.19 17.66 -19.35
CA LEU A 15 -9.31 16.67 -18.72
C LEU A 15 -9.11 17.00 -17.24
N THR A 16 -8.80 18.25 -16.91
CA THR A 16 -8.55 18.69 -15.53
C THR A 16 -9.79 18.49 -14.66
N ARG A 17 -10.99 18.82 -15.16
CA ARG A 17 -12.26 18.56 -14.44
C ARG A 17 -12.51 17.07 -14.25
N TRP A 18 -12.22 16.25 -15.25
CA TRP A 18 -12.36 14.81 -15.17
C TRP A 18 -11.36 14.20 -14.17
N MET A 19 -10.10 14.65 -14.18
CA MET A 19 -9.06 14.27 -13.24
C MET A 19 -9.42 14.69 -11.81
N ALA A 20 -9.99 15.88 -11.61
CA ALA A 20 -10.46 16.31 -10.29
C ALA A 20 -11.63 15.45 -9.77
N ALA A 21 -12.56 15.07 -10.66
CA ALA A 21 -13.72 14.27 -10.30
C ALA A 21 -13.40 12.78 -10.04
N GLN A 22 -12.40 12.22 -10.75
CA GLN A 22 -12.05 10.80 -10.67
C GLN A 22 -10.74 10.51 -9.95
N GLY A 23 -9.89 11.53 -9.70
CA GLY A 23 -8.55 11.37 -9.16
C GLY A 23 -8.53 10.64 -7.81
N ILE A 24 -9.47 10.97 -6.91
CA ILE A 24 -9.58 10.29 -5.61
C ILE A 24 -9.93 8.79 -5.77
N ARG A 25 -10.79 8.45 -6.73
CA ARG A 25 -11.16 7.04 -6.98
C ARG A 25 -10.00 6.27 -7.61
N LEU A 26 -9.33 6.88 -8.60
CA LEU A 26 -8.14 6.33 -9.25
C LEU A 26 -7.03 6.11 -8.23
N LEU A 27 -6.70 7.12 -7.42
CA LEU A 27 -5.69 7.02 -6.38
C LEU A 27 -6.00 5.89 -5.39
N ARG A 28 -7.26 5.78 -4.97
CA ARG A 28 -7.70 4.71 -4.08
C ARG A 28 -7.52 3.33 -4.71
N ILE A 29 -7.93 3.16 -5.97
CA ILE A 29 -7.79 1.88 -6.69
C ILE A 29 -6.31 1.56 -6.89
N SER A 30 -5.49 2.52 -7.32
CA SER A 30 -4.05 2.36 -7.49
C SER A 30 -3.37 1.93 -6.19
N LEU A 31 -3.69 2.61 -5.08
CA LEU A 31 -3.16 2.26 -3.76
C LEU A 31 -3.61 0.85 -3.36
N GLY A 32 -4.88 0.51 -3.58
CA GLY A 32 -5.41 -0.81 -3.28
C GLY A 32 -4.73 -1.92 -4.09
N ILE A 33 -4.47 -1.70 -5.38
CA ILE A 33 -3.73 -2.63 -6.24
C ILE A 33 -2.30 -2.83 -5.72
N VAL A 34 -1.62 -1.74 -5.34
CA VAL A 34 -0.26 -1.80 -4.78
C VAL A 34 -0.25 -2.63 -3.49
N PHE A 35 -1.16 -2.37 -2.55
CA PHE A 35 -1.27 -3.15 -1.31
C PHE A 35 -1.60 -4.62 -1.57
N LEU A 36 -2.51 -4.91 -2.49
CA LEU A 36 -2.88 -6.27 -2.85
C LEU A 36 -1.69 -7.01 -3.49
N TRP A 37 -0.95 -6.35 -4.39
CA TRP A 37 0.21 -6.92 -5.05
C TRP A 37 1.33 -7.23 -4.06
N PHE A 38 1.71 -6.26 -3.22
CA PHE A 38 2.74 -6.46 -2.20
C PHE A 38 2.33 -7.50 -1.14
N GLY A 39 1.07 -7.50 -0.72
CA GLY A 39 0.53 -8.52 0.19
C GLY A 39 0.55 -9.90 -0.43
N ALA A 40 0.08 -10.05 -1.68
CA ALA A 40 0.06 -11.31 -2.41
C ALA A 40 1.47 -11.89 -2.58
N LEU A 41 2.45 -11.05 -2.93
CA LEU A 41 3.85 -11.46 -3.08
C LEU A 41 4.43 -12.06 -1.78
N LYS A 42 3.98 -11.60 -0.60
CA LYS A 42 4.45 -12.15 0.68
C LYS A 42 3.95 -13.57 0.97
N PHE A 43 2.91 -14.05 0.29
CA PHE A 43 2.46 -15.45 0.39
C PHE A 43 3.37 -16.41 -0.40
N PHE A 44 4.04 -15.94 -1.44
CA PHE A 44 4.96 -16.73 -2.25
C PHE A 44 6.38 -16.59 -1.67
N ALA A 45 6.73 -17.50 -0.74
CA ALA A 45 8.03 -17.51 -0.10
C ALA A 45 9.18 -17.76 -1.10
N GLY A 46 10.20 -16.89 -1.09
CA GLY A 46 11.47 -17.10 -1.81
C GLY A 46 11.79 -16.14 -2.97
N LEU A 47 10.94 -15.16 -3.29
CA LEU A 47 11.15 -14.24 -4.42
C LEU A 47 11.37 -12.76 -4.04
N SER A 48 11.30 -12.39 -2.74
CA SER A 48 11.38 -10.99 -2.31
C SER A 48 12.55 -10.72 -1.35
N PRO A 49 13.51 -9.85 -1.71
CA PRO A 49 14.58 -9.38 -0.82
C PRO A 49 14.08 -8.70 0.47
N ALA A 50 12.83 -8.20 0.48
CA ALA A 50 12.21 -7.55 1.64
C ALA A 50 11.76 -8.53 2.73
N GLN A 51 11.73 -9.83 2.41
CA GLN A 51 11.29 -10.88 3.32
C GLN A 51 12.29 -11.07 4.46
N ASP A 52 13.59 -11.00 4.18
CA ASP A 52 14.65 -11.12 5.20
C ASP A 52 14.62 -9.99 6.22
N LEU A 53 14.39 -8.75 5.77
CA LEU A 53 14.34 -7.59 6.66
C LEU A 53 13.11 -7.65 7.59
N ALA A 54 11.93 -7.98 7.04
CA ALA A 54 10.70 -8.14 7.83
C ALA A 54 10.80 -9.31 8.82
N THR A 55 11.43 -10.41 8.42
CA THR A 55 11.69 -11.60 9.26
C THR A 55 12.54 -11.24 10.47
N ARG A 56 13.61 -10.47 10.26
CA ARG A 56 14.51 -10.01 11.35
C ARG A 56 13.81 -9.06 12.31
N THR A 57 13.03 -8.10 11.82
CA THR A 57 12.32 -7.15 12.69
C THR A 57 11.29 -7.84 13.57
N ILE A 58 10.51 -8.78 13.01
CA ILE A 58 9.51 -9.56 13.75
C ILE A 58 10.17 -10.45 14.80
N SER A 59 11.28 -11.12 14.46
CA SER A 59 12.04 -11.93 15.42
C SER A 59 12.50 -11.11 16.61
N MET A 60 12.93 -9.87 16.38
CA MET A 60 13.38 -8.98 17.45
C MET A 60 12.23 -8.39 18.28
N LEU A 61 11.15 -7.92 17.64
CA LEU A 61 9.96 -7.36 18.31
C LEU A 61 9.19 -8.40 19.13
N THR A 62 9.26 -9.67 18.73
CA THR A 62 8.55 -10.75 19.44
C THR A 62 9.43 -11.50 20.44
N PHE A 63 10.64 -11.01 20.75
CA PHE A 63 11.59 -11.73 21.62
C PHE A 63 11.81 -13.20 21.19
N GLY A 64 11.73 -13.49 19.88
CA GLY A 64 11.83 -14.85 19.33
C GLY A 64 10.64 -15.79 19.59
N ARG A 65 9.48 -15.31 20.07
CA ARG A 65 8.32 -16.17 20.38
C ARG A 65 7.37 -16.47 19.21
N ILE A 66 7.39 -15.68 18.15
CA ILE A 66 6.56 -15.90 16.97
C ILE A 66 7.47 -16.23 15.80
N ALA A 67 7.21 -17.37 15.17
CA ALA A 67 7.93 -17.78 13.98
C ALA A 67 7.80 -16.68 12.91
N PRO A 68 8.91 -16.22 12.31
CA PRO A 68 8.89 -15.12 11.34
C PRO A 68 7.91 -15.35 10.17
N HIS A 69 7.73 -16.61 9.78
CA HIS A 69 6.78 -17.03 8.78
C HIS A 69 5.32 -16.69 9.15
N THR A 70 4.94 -16.82 10.42
CA THR A 70 3.57 -16.54 10.88
C THR A 70 3.26 -15.06 10.85
N ALA A 71 4.20 -14.22 11.26
CA ALA A 71 4.02 -12.78 11.24
C ALA A 71 4.05 -12.21 9.81
N LEU A 72 4.88 -12.76 8.92
CA LEU A 72 4.84 -12.45 7.49
C LEU A 72 3.48 -12.80 6.88
N LEU A 73 2.94 -13.98 7.19
CA LEU A 73 1.62 -14.39 6.70
C LEU A 73 0.50 -13.49 7.24
N LEU A 74 0.60 -13.04 8.49
CA LEU A 74 -0.36 -12.14 9.12
C LEU A 74 -0.30 -10.75 8.48
N LEU A 75 0.89 -10.22 8.22
CA LEU A 75 1.11 -8.98 7.47
C LEU A 75 0.60 -9.08 6.03
N ALA A 76 0.90 -10.18 5.33
CA ALA A 76 0.45 -10.43 3.97
C ALA A 76 -1.09 -10.43 3.88
N SER A 77 -1.73 -11.12 4.83
CA SER A 77 -3.19 -11.16 4.94
C SER A 77 -3.78 -9.78 5.22
N TRP A 78 -3.13 -9.01 6.09
CA TRP A 78 -3.55 -7.65 6.45
C TRP A 78 -3.47 -6.68 5.27
N GLU A 79 -2.36 -6.70 4.53
CA GLU A 79 -2.15 -5.88 3.34
C GLU A 79 -3.13 -6.24 2.22
N CYS A 80 -3.37 -7.54 1.99
CA CYS A 80 -4.39 -7.99 1.06
C CYS A 80 -5.79 -7.51 1.46
N LEU A 81 -6.14 -7.56 2.75
CA LEU A 81 -7.44 -7.09 3.24
C LEU A 81 -7.60 -5.57 3.03
N ILE A 82 -6.55 -4.78 3.29
CA ILE A 82 -6.54 -3.34 3.01
C ILE A 82 -6.68 -3.08 1.51
N GLY A 83 -5.91 -3.79 0.68
CA GLY A 83 -5.93 -3.66 -0.78
C GLY A 83 -7.31 -3.95 -1.35
N LEU A 84 -7.93 -5.07 -0.93
CA LEU A 84 -9.29 -5.44 -1.32
C LEU A 84 -10.30 -4.40 -0.83
N GLY A 85 -10.18 -3.92 0.41
CA GLY A 85 -11.05 -2.89 0.98
C GLY A 85 -10.99 -1.56 0.21
N LEU A 86 -9.80 -1.15 -0.22
CA LEU A 86 -9.60 0.07 -1.02
C LEU A 86 -10.17 -0.08 -2.44
N ILE A 87 -9.95 -1.22 -3.09
CA ILE A 87 -10.46 -1.50 -4.45
C ILE A 87 -11.99 -1.59 -4.45
N LEU A 88 -12.56 -2.38 -3.53
CA LEU A 88 -14.00 -2.60 -3.43
C LEU A 88 -14.74 -1.39 -2.83
N GLY A 89 -14.03 -0.50 -2.13
CA GLY A 89 -14.61 0.67 -1.46
C GLY A 89 -15.52 0.31 -0.29
N VAL A 90 -15.37 -0.89 0.27
CA VAL A 90 -16.20 -1.45 1.34
C VAL A 90 -15.61 -1.08 2.70
N PHE A 91 -16.44 -0.61 3.64
CA PHE A 91 -16.03 -0.18 4.99
C PHE A 91 -14.80 0.77 5.02
N MET A 92 -14.77 1.79 4.14
CA MET A 92 -13.64 2.72 3.99
C MET A 92 -13.07 3.28 5.30
N ARG A 93 -13.91 3.58 6.29
CA ARG A 93 -13.44 4.04 7.61
C ARG A 93 -12.57 3.01 8.32
N ALA A 94 -12.98 1.74 8.28
CA ALA A 94 -12.20 0.64 8.84
C ALA A 94 -10.94 0.37 8.01
N THR A 95 -11.04 0.35 6.68
CA THR A 95 -9.88 0.16 5.79
C THR A 95 -8.81 1.24 6.00
N LEU A 96 -9.22 2.50 6.16
CA LEU A 96 -8.30 3.60 6.45
C LEU A 96 -7.67 3.48 7.84
N LEU A 97 -8.42 3.03 8.84
CA LEU A 97 -7.89 2.78 10.18
C LEU A 97 -6.85 1.65 10.15
N LEU A 98 -7.16 0.54 9.46
CA LEU A 98 -6.23 -0.57 9.25
C LEU A 98 -4.97 -0.12 8.51
N LEU A 99 -5.10 0.75 7.51
CA LEU A 99 -3.97 1.34 6.79
C LEU A 99 -3.12 2.22 7.72
N TRP A 100 -3.71 3.03 8.59
CA TRP A 100 -2.97 3.80 9.59
C TRP A 100 -2.17 2.92 10.55
N VAL A 101 -2.77 1.83 11.03
CA VAL A 101 -2.10 0.83 11.87
C VAL A 101 -0.94 0.18 11.11
N GLN A 102 -1.15 -0.18 9.85
CA GLN A 102 -0.11 -0.75 8.99
C GLN A 102 1.06 0.22 8.81
N MET A 103 0.78 1.51 8.58
CA MET A 103 1.81 2.54 8.41
C MET A 103 2.67 2.70 9.68
N LEU A 104 2.04 2.70 10.86
CA LEU A 104 2.78 2.66 12.13
C LEU A 104 3.69 1.43 12.21
N GLY A 105 3.15 0.26 11.88
CA GLY A 105 3.89 -1.00 11.81
C GLY A 105 5.12 -0.93 10.90
N THR A 106 4.99 -0.33 9.70
CA THR A 106 6.11 -0.17 8.75
C THR A 106 7.16 0.87 9.20
N ILE A 107 6.78 1.84 10.03
CA ILE A 107 7.71 2.86 10.55
C ILE A 107 8.51 2.33 11.74
N THR A 108 7.94 1.41 12.54
CA THR A 108 8.60 0.79 13.69
C THR A 108 10.02 0.26 13.41
N PRO A 109 10.26 -0.55 12.35
CA PRO A 109 11.60 -1.03 11.99
C PRO A 109 12.60 0.11 11.78
N LEU A 110 12.17 1.21 11.16
CA LEU A 110 13.02 2.36 10.84
C LEU A 110 13.52 3.07 12.11
N ILE A 111 12.72 3.05 13.18
CA ILE A 111 13.06 3.65 14.48
C ILE A 111 13.90 2.69 15.33
N PHE A 112 13.63 1.38 15.26
CA PHE A 112 14.32 0.37 16.07
C PHE A 112 15.63 -0.13 15.44
N PHE A 113 15.81 -0.02 14.12
CA PHE A 113 17.01 -0.43 13.39
C PHE A 113 17.60 0.73 12.57
N PRO A 114 18.06 1.83 13.18
CA PRO A 114 18.67 2.94 12.44
C PRO A 114 20.06 2.60 11.83
N HIS A 115 20.60 1.40 12.07
CA HIS A 115 22.02 1.07 11.82
C HIS A 115 22.28 -0.12 10.85
N GLU A 116 21.25 -0.68 10.19
CA GLU A 116 21.44 -1.64 9.09
C GLU A 116 21.06 -0.98 7.74
N THR A 117 21.89 -0.04 7.30
CA THR A 117 21.93 0.46 5.90
C THR A 117 23.22 -0.03 5.25
#